data_AF-A0A660QEW3-F1
#
_entry.id   AF-A0A660QEW3-F1
#
_cell.length_a   1.000
_cell.length_b   1.000
_cell.length_c   1.000
_cell.angle_alpha   90.00
_cell.angle_beta   90.00
_cell.angle_gamma   90.00
#
_symmetry.space_group_name_H-M   'P 1'
#
loop_
_entity.id
_entity.type
_entity.pdbx_description
1 polymer ?
#
loop_
_entity_poly.entity_id
_entity_poly.type
_entity_poly.pdbx_seq_one_letter_code
_entity_poly.pdbx_strand_id
1 'polypeptide(L)'
;MSKSIQHSSIGGITRRLSSNRRTPVKVVDRYIPTTQTCYSCGHRQKVELSQREFKCEECRIEINRDLNSAMNMLKVIGVDCSEGLNPMPAEMEIETLNKLLDNLPYVEYSIVEAGIPLFQ
;
A
#
# COMPACT_ATOMS: atom_id res chain seq x y z
N MET A 1 18.66 -18.61 8.89
CA MET A 1 17.71 -17.51 9.14
C MET A 1 18.09 -16.86 10.46
N SER A 2 18.04 -15.53 10.57
CA SER A 2 18.44 -14.80 11.78
C SER A 2 17.44 -15.01 12.93
N LYS A 3 17.93 -14.97 14.18
CA LYS A 3 17.11 -15.18 15.41
C LYS A 3 15.85 -14.33 15.46
N SER A 4 15.94 -13.06 15.04
CA SER A 4 14.80 -12.12 15.08
C SER A 4 13.63 -12.57 14.19
N ILE A 5 13.91 -13.25 13.07
CA ILE A 5 12.88 -13.70 12.12
C ILE A 5 12.11 -14.92 12.66
N GLN A 6 12.74 -15.75 13.49
CA GLN A 6 12.11 -16.95 14.05
C GLN A 6 10.88 -16.61 14.91
N HIS A 7 10.89 -15.46 15.58
CA HIS A 7 9.79 -15.01 16.43
C HIS A 7 8.73 -14.16 15.72
N SER A 8 8.99 -13.71 14.49
CA SER A 8 8.06 -12.80 13.79
C SER A 8 6.84 -13.49 13.17
N SER A 9 6.76 -14.82 13.17
CA SER A 9 5.68 -15.62 12.55
C SER A 9 5.37 -15.29 11.07
N ILE A 10 6.24 -14.51 10.40
CA ILE A 10 5.97 -13.89 9.09
C ILE A 10 5.77 -14.93 7.99
N GLY A 11 6.46 -16.08 8.08
CA GLY A 11 6.29 -17.17 7.11
C GLY A 11 4.87 -17.73 7.08
N GLY A 12 4.18 -17.78 8.23
CA GLY A 12 2.78 -18.20 8.29
C GLY A 12 1.85 -17.20 7.63
N ILE A 13 2.10 -15.90 7.82
CA ILE A 13 1.35 -14.80 7.20
C ILE A 13 1.53 -14.84 5.68
N THR A 14 2.77 -14.88 5.19
CA THR A 14 3.07 -14.96 3.76
C THR A 14 2.41 -16.18 3.13
N ARG A 15 2.49 -17.36 3.75
CA ARG A 15 1.83 -18.58 3.25
C ARG A 15 0.33 -18.41 3.09
N ARG A 16 -0.35 -17.86 4.11
CA ARG A 16 -1.81 -17.64 4.07
C ARG A 16 -2.19 -16.65 2.97
N LEU A 17 -1.45 -15.54 2.86
CA LEU A 17 -1.65 -14.53 1.82
C LEU A 17 -1.43 -15.11 0.41
N SER A 18 -0.34 -15.85 0.19
CA SER A 18 -0.06 -16.47 -1.11
C SER A 18 -1.07 -17.55 -1.52
N SER A 19 -1.70 -18.22 -0.55
CA SER A 19 -2.77 -19.19 -0.82
C SER A 19 -4.16 -18.56 -1.00
N ASN A 20 -4.30 -17.25 -0.74
CA ASN A 20 -5.57 -16.56 -0.84
C ASN A 20 -5.91 -16.30 -2.32
N ARG A 21 -7.05 -16.83 -2.77
CA ARG A 21 -7.53 -16.65 -4.15
C ARG A 21 -8.32 -15.35 -4.38
N ARG A 22 -8.76 -14.67 -3.31
CA ARG A 22 -9.55 -13.43 -3.39
C ARG A 22 -8.67 -12.20 -3.59
N THR A 23 -7.46 -12.20 -3.04
CA THR A 23 -6.56 -11.05 -3.09
C THR A 23 -5.28 -11.47 -3.82
N PRO A 24 -5.02 -10.97 -5.04
CA PRO A 24 -3.79 -11.29 -5.75
C PRO A 24 -2.59 -10.73 -4.97
N VAL A 25 -1.59 -11.58 -4.72
CA VAL A 25 -0.36 -11.22 -4.02
C VAL A 25 0.82 -11.34 -4.96
N LYS A 26 1.52 -10.23 -5.18
CA LYS A 26 2.82 -10.22 -5.86
C LYS A 26 3.93 -10.12 -4.82
N VAL A 27 4.84 -11.08 -4.83
CA VAL A 27 6.02 -11.08 -3.95
C VAL A 27 7.20 -10.50 -4.71
N VAL A 28 7.77 -9.43 -4.18
CA VAL A 28 9.01 -8.81 -4.71
C VAL A 28 10.22 -9.60 -4.21
N ASP A 29 11.27 -9.68 -5.03
CA ASP A 29 12.50 -10.38 -4.66
C ASP A 29 13.14 -9.78 -3.39
N ARG A 30 13.60 -10.66 -2.49
CA ARG A 30 14.10 -10.28 -1.15
C ARG A 30 15.42 -9.50 -1.17
N TYR A 31 16.17 -9.57 -2.26
CA TYR A 31 17.49 -8.94 -2.39
C TYR A 31 17.41 -7.54 -2.99
N ILE A 32 16.20 -7.09 -3.39
CA ILE A 32 15.99 -5.74 -3.88
C ILE A 32 16.11 -4.76 -2.70
N PRO A 33 16.99 -3.74 -2.79
CA PRO A 33 17.31 -2.85 -1.68
C PRO A 33 16.25 -1.73 -1.50
N THR A 34 14.98 -2.08 -1.32
CA THR A 34 13.86 -1.12 -1.30
C THR A 34 13.93 -0.10 -0.15
N THR A 35 14.51 -0.47 1.00
CA THR A 35 14.70 0.43 2.16
C THR A 35 15.90 1.37 2.02
N GLN A 36 16.80 1.07 1.07
CA GLN A 36 18.06 1.80 0.84
C GLN A 36 18.04 2.63 -0.45
N THR A 37 17.03 2.44 -1.29
CA THR A 37 16.91 3.12 -2.59
C THR A 37 15.95 4.29 -2.45
N CYS A 38 16.28 5.46 -2.97
CA CYS A 38 15.37 6.60 -3.01
C CYS A 38 14.27 6.33 -4.05
N TYR A 39 13.01 6.39 -3.64
CA TYR A 39 11.90 6.21 -4.58
C TYR A 39 11.85 7.31 -5.64
N SER A 40 12.32 8.52 -5.33
CA SER A 40 12.24 9.67 -6.24
C SER A 40 13.30 9.59 -7.34
N CYS A 41 14.58 9.49 -6.97
CA CYS A 41 15.70 9.57 -7.91
C CYS A 41 16.45 8.24 -8.14
N GLY A 42 16.14 7.18 -7.40
CA GLY A 42 16.83 5.89 -7.52
C GLY A 42 18.20 5.80 -6.83
N HIS A 43 18.68 6.86 -6.18
CA HIS A 43 19.95 6.83 -5.45
C HIS A 43 19.91 5.79 -4.32
N ARG A 44 20.99 5.03 -4.16
CA ARG A 44 21.11 4.03 -3.10
C ARG A 44 22.09 4.49 -2.03
N GLN A 45 21.63 4.49 -0.78
CA GLN A 45 22.43 4.84 0.40
C GLN A 45 22.19 3.86 1.55
N LYS A 46 23.12 3.82 2.51
CA LYS A 46 22.92 3.02 3.72
C LYS A 46 21.96 3.75 4.66
N VAL A 47 21.05 2.99 5.26
CA VAL A 47 20.08 3.49 6.23
C VAL A 47 20.08 2.55 7.43
N GLU A 48 20.24 3.10 8.62
CA GLU A 48 20.23 2.31 9.86
C GLU A 48 18.82 1.79 10.17
N LEU A 49 18.73 0.61 10.80
CA LEU A 49 17.44 -0.01 11.12
C LEU A 49 16.59 0.84 12.07
N SER A 50 17.22 1.61 12.95
CA SER A 50 16.57 2.56 13.87
C SER A 50 16.04 3.81 13.17
N GLN A 51 16.55 4.16 11.99
CA GLN A 51 16.19 5.39 11.28
C GLN A 51 14.85 5.22 10.56
N ARG A 52 13.81 5.90 11.03
CA ARG A 52 12.42 5.79 10.50
C ARG A 52 12.11 6.77 9.35
N GLU A 53 12.94 7.79 9.17
CA GLU A 53 12.87 8.73 8.06
C GLU A 53 13.97 8.45 7.04
N PHE A 54 13.61 8.39 5.76
CA PHE A 54 14.55 8.33 4.66
C PHE A 54 14.86 9.76 4.20
N LYS A 55 16.13 10.17 4.27
CA LYS A 55 16.61 11.47 3.80
C LYS A 55 17.60 11.24 2.65
N CYS A 56 17.19 11.54 1.43
CA CYS A 56 18.04 11.25 0.27
C CYS A 56 19.27 12.15 0.24
N GLU A 57 20.47 11.58 0.10
CA GLU A 57 21.71 12.36 0.00
C GLU A 57 21.83 13.13 -1.33
N GLU A 58 21.22 12.61 -2.40
CA GLU A 58 21.23 13.20 -3.74
C GLU A 58 20.11 14.23 -3.95
N CYS A 59 18.84 13.80 -3.90
CA CYS A 59 17.71 14.67 -4.24
C CYS A 59 17.08 15.37 -3.04
N ARG A 60 17.60 15.13 -1.82
CA ARG A 60 17.18 15.78 -0.57
C ARG A 60 15.73 15.58 -0.15
N ILE A 61 15.00 14.63 -0.77
CA ILE A 61 13.67 14.28 -0.31
C ILE A 61 13.73 13.68 1.09
N GLU A 62 12.80 14.10 1.95
CA GLU A 62 12.59 13.56 3.28
C GLU A 62 11.21 12.91 3.34
N ILE A 63 11.15 11.62 3.67
CA ILE A 63 9.92 10.84 3.68
C ILE A 63 10.00 9.72 4.70
N ASN A 64 8.86 9.22 5.18
CA ASN A 64 8.85 8.01 5.98
C ASN A 64 9.52 6.84 5.22
N ARG A 65 10.44 6.12 5.87
CA ARG A 65 11.22 5.03 5.25
C ARG A 65 10.34 3.89 4.74
N ASP A 66 9.26 3.56 5.46
CA ASP A 66 8.35 2.48 5.07
C ASP A 66 7.55 2.91 3.83
N LEU A 67 7.17 4.19 3.72
CA LEU A 67 6.53 4.76 2.53
C LEU A 67 7.48 4.77 1.30
N ASN A 68 8.73 5.19 1.48
CA ASN A 68 9.76 5.09 0.43
C ASN A 68 9.91 3.65 -0.07
N SER A 69 9.95 2.68 0.86
CA SER A 69 10.06 1.26 0.53
C SER A 69 8.85 0.74 -0.24
N ALA A 70 7.64 1.16 0.16
CA ALA A 70 6.40 0.81 -0.54
C ALA A 70 6.38 1.36 -1.97
N MET A 71 6.74 2.63 -2.17
CA MET A 71 6.84 3.22 -3.50
C MET A 71 7.88 2.52 -4.38
N ASN A 72 9.03 2.12 -3.83
CA ASN A 72 9.99 1.31 -4.55
C ASN A 72 9.44 -0.06 -4.97
N MET A 73 8.70 -0.74 -4.07
CA MET A 73 8.05 -2.01 -4.43
C MET A 73 7.05 -1.84 -5.57
N LEU A 74 6.27 -0.76 -5.57
CA LEU A 74 5.32 -0.43 -6.64
C LEU A 74 6.03 -0.22 -7.99
N LYS A 75 7.15 0.52 -8.00
CA LYS A 75 8.00 0.67 -9.18
C LYS A 75 8.53 -0.66 -9.71
N VAL A 76 8.96 -1.58 -8.82
CA VAL A 76 9.47 -2.90 -9.23
C VAL A 76 8.39 -3.75 -9.90
N ILE A 77 7.14 -3.66 -9.44
CA ILE A 77 6.03 -4.42 -10.04
C ILE A 77 5.39 -3.71 -11.26
N GLY A 78 5.89 -2.54 -11.64
CA GLY A 78 5.37 -1.73 -12.75
C GLY A 78 3.99 -1.14 -12.48
N VAL A 79 3.70 -0.78 -11.21
CA VAL A 79 2.46 -0.07 -10.85
C VAL A 79 2.81 1.38 -10.60
N ASP A 80 2.25 2.27 -11.43
CA ASP A 80 2.40 3.71 -11.27
C ASP A 80 1.33 4.24 -10.30
N CYS A 81 1.76 4.90 -9.23
CA CYS A 81 0.86 5.49 -8.23
C CYS A 81 0.06 6.71 -8.74
N SER A 82 0.19 7.08 -10.02
CA SER A 82 -0.58 8.17 -10.63
C SER A 82 -2.08 7.93 -10.60
N GLU A 83 -2.53 6.69 -10.39
CA GLU A 83 -3.95 6.39 -10.23
C GLU A 83 -4.46 6.47 -8.77
N GLY A 84 -3.57 6.49 -7.77
CA GLY A 84 -3.93 6.45 -6.35
C GLY A 84 -3.73 7.76 -5.57
N LEU A 85 -3.15 8.79 -6.21
CA LEU A 85 -2.98 10.14 -5.67
C LEU A 85 -3.83 11.19 -6.40
N ASN A 86 -4.63 10.78 -7.39
CA ASN A 86 -5.76 11.60 -7.77
C ASN A 86 -6.61 11.68 -6.50
N PRO A 87 -6.79 12.87 -5.88
CA PRO A 87 -7.84 13.00 -4.89
C PRO A 87 -9.07 12.45 -5.57
N MET A 88 -9.64 11.41 -4.95
CA MET A 88 -10.86 10.80 -5.42
C MET A 88 -11.79 11.97 -5.75
N PRO A 89 -12.23 12.14 -7.02
CA PRO A 89 -12.92 13.35 -7.42
C PRO A 89 -14.02 13.59 -6.40
N ALA A 90 -14.15 14.83 -5.91
CA ALA A 90 -15.06 15.19 -4.82
C ALA A 90 -16.52 14.75 -5.09
N GLU A 91 -16.79 14.37 -6.34
CA GLU A 91 -17.98 13.71 -6.82
C GLU A 91 -17.59 12.30 -7.33
N MET A 92 -17.48 11.31 -6.45
CA MET A 92 -17.83 9.96 -6.89
C MET A 92 -19.35 9.98 -7.06
N GLU A 93 -19.82 9.98 -8.30
CA GLU A 93 -21.24 9.75 -8.54
C GLU A 93 -21.64 8.45 -7.84
N ILE A 94 -22.77 8.48 -7.13
CA ILE A 94 -23.38 7.33 -6.44
C ILE A 94 -23.42 6.11 -7.37
N GLU A 95 -23.63 6.35 -8.67
CA GLU A 95 -23.60 5.36 -9.74
C GLU A 95 -22.27 4.60 -9.85
N THR A 96 -21.14 5.29 -9.69
CA THR A 96 -19.81 4.65 -9.72
C THR A 96 -19.58 3.79 -8.49
N LEU A 97 -20.04 4.25 -7.32
CA LEU A 97 -19.96 3.49 -6.07
C LEU A 97 -20.83 2.22 -6.15
N ASN A 98 -22.06 2.33 -6.67
CA ASN A 98 -22.97 1.20 -6.86
C ASN A 98 -22.36 0.13 -7.75
N LYS A 99 -21.78 0.53 -8.89
CA LYS A 99 -21.10 -0.39 -9.81
C LYS A 99 -19.95 -1.15 -9.14
N LEU A 100 -19.21 -0.51 -8.25
CA LEU A 100 -18.13 -1.17 -7.50
C LEU A 100 -18.70 -2.16 -6.48
N LEU A 101 -19.76 -1.79 -5.77
CA LEU A 101 -20.39 -2.63 -4.75
C LEU A 101 -21.12 -3.84 -5.36
N ASP A 102 -21.78 -3.67 -6.50
CA ASP A 102 -22.50 -4.75 -7.21
C ASP A 102 -21.57 -5.88 -7.69
N ASN A 103 -20.29 -5.57 -7.92
CA ASN A 103 -19.29 -6.55 -8.32
C ASN A 103 -18.70 -7.35 -7.13
N LEU A 104 -19.16 -7.10 -5.91
CA LEU A 104 -18.71 -7.80 -4.71
C LEU A 104 -19.80 -8.81 -4.27
N PRO A 105 -19.66 -10.12 -4.59
CA PRO A 105 -20.71 -11.13 -4.42
C PRO A 105 -21.10 -11.44 -2.96
N TYR A 106 -20.54 -10.73 -1.99
CA TYR A 106 -20.73 -10.93 -0.56
C TYR A 106 -21.07 -9.64 0.20
N VAL A 107 -21.38 -8.56 -0.52
CA VAL A 107 -21.75 -7.27 0.07
C VAL A 107 -23.17 -6.95 -0.37
N GLU A 108 -24.09 -6.89 0.59
CA GLU A 108 -25.41 -6.29 0.39
C GLU A 108 -25.37 -4.85 0.87
N TYR A 109 -25.92 -3.93 0.09
CA TYR A 109 -26.01 -2.52 0.43
C TYR A 109 -27.34 -1.94 -0.05
N SER A 110 -27.74 -0.84 0.56
CA SER A 110 -28.91 -0.06 0.18
C SER A 110 -28.60 1.41 0.38
N ILE A 111 -28.94 2.23 -0.61
CA ILE A 111 -28.76 3.68 -0.50
C ILE A 111 -29.84 4.22 0.44
N VAL A 112 -29.44 4.83 1.55
CA VAL A 112 -30.33 5.60 2.42
C VAL A 112 -30.19 7.07 2.06
N GLU A 113 -31.25 7.70 1.60
CA GLU A 113 -31.27 9.16 1.48
C GLU A 113 -31.11 9.73 2.89
N ALA A 114 -30.16 10.64 3.08
CA ALA A 114 -29.92 11.30 4.36
C ALA A 114 -31.12 12.20 4.71
N GLY A 115 -32.14 11.58 5.30
CA GLY A 115 -33.41 12.19 5.66
C GLY A 115 -33.99 11.58 6.93
N ILE A 116 -33.21 11.55 8.01
CA ILE A 116 -33.77 11.45 9.36
C ILE A 116 -33.11 12.54 10.22
N PRO A 117 -33.76 13.70 10.45
CA PRO A 117 -33.33 14.57 11.52
C PRO A 117 -33.64 13.87 12.85
N LEU A 118 -32.59 13.57 13.62
CA LEU A 118 -32.73 13.40 15.06
C LEU A 118 -33.17 14.75 15.65
N PHE A 119 -34.01 14.69 16.68
CA PHE A 119 -34.71 15.77 17.40
C PHE A 119 -36.09 16.19 16.87
N GLN A 120 -37.12 15.59 17.48
CA GLN A 120 -37.89 16.29 18.52
C GLN A 120 -38.34 15.31 19.61
#